data_AF-A0A2R6GX16-F1
#
_entry.id   AF-A0A2R6GX16-F1
#
_cell.length_a   1.000
_cell.length_b   1.000
_cell.length_c   1.000
_cell.angle_alpha   90.00
_cell.angle_beta   90.00
_cell.angle_gamma   90.00
#
_symmetry.space_group_name_H-M   'P 1'
#
loop_
_entity.id
_entity.type
_entity.pdbx_description
1 polymer ?
#
loop_
_entity_poly.entity_id
_entity_poly.type
_entity_poly.pdbx_seq_one_letter_code
_entity_poly.pdbx_strand_id
1 'polypeptide(L)'
;MAVLHVQEIRDMTPAERAAELEDLKTELLNARATLAAGGAPDNPGRIKELKKAIARIKTIQGEEGDVPTGTSDSSSSADHGSADSQAAEPRDNGGSRETGDLQPEDE
;
A
#
# COMPACT_ATOMS: atom_id res chain seq x y z
N MET A 1 -28.26 7.35 3.79
CA MET A 1 -28.37 5.97 4.30
C MET A 1 -28.46 5.08 3.08
N ALA A 2 -27.34 4.59 2.54
CA ALA A 2 -27.37 3.65 1.44
C ALA A 2 -27.87 2.29 1.93
N VAL A 3 -28.75 1.74 1.11
CA VAL A 3 -29.97 1.00 1.49
C VAL A 3 -29.77 -0.51 1.39
N LEU A 4 -28.56 -1.00 1.14
CA LEU A 4 -28.37 -2.44 0.98
C LEU A 4 -28.44 -3.15 2.33
N HIS A 5 -29.56 -3.83 2.57
CA HIS A 5 -29.80 -4.62 3.76
C HIS A 5 -29.12 -5.97 3.63
N VAL A 6 -28.73 -6.52 4.78
CA VAL A 6 -28.06 -7.82 4.84
C VAL A 6 -28.91 -8.93 4.22
N GLN A 7 -30.24 -8.86 4.39
CA GLN A 7 -31.16 -9.85 3.82
C GLN A 7 -31.14 -9.82 2.29
N GLU A 8 -31.22 -8.63 1.69
CA GLU A 8 -31.18 -8.47 0.23
C GLU A 8 -29.91 -9.08 -0.37
N ILE A 9 -28.77 -8.94 0.30
CA ILE A 9 -27.50 -9.52 -0.17
C ILE A 9 -27.50 -11.05 -0.06
N ARG A 10 -28.10 -11.61 1.00
CA ARG A 10 -28.21 -13.07 1.17
C ARG A 10 -29.17 -13.70 0.17
N ASP A 11 -30.21 -12.96 -0.21
CA ASP A 11 -31.19 -13.40 -1.20
C ASP A 11 -30.63 -13.36 -2.64
N MET A 12 -29.58 -12.57 -2.90
CA MET A 12 -28.87 -12.54 -4.17
C MET A 12 -28.02 -13.79 -4.39
N THR A 13 -27.92 -14.23 -5.64
CA THR A 13 -26.98 -15.26 -6.06
C THR A 13 -25.52 -14.75 -6.01
N PRO A 14 -24.53 -15.66 -5.95
CA PRO A 14 -23.12 -15.33 -6.10
C PRO A 14 -22.77 -14.34 -7.21
N ALA A 15 -23.31 -14.58 -8.40
CA ALA A 15 -23.06 -13.76 -9.58
C ALA A 15 -23.67 -12.35 -9.45
N GLU A 16 -24.89 -12.26 -8.89
CA GLU A 16 -25.54 -10.98 -8.64
C GLU A 16 -24.80 -10.16 -7.58
N ARG A 17 -24.34 -10.80 -6.49
CA ARG A 17 -23.51 -10.12 -5.48
C ARG A 17 -22.20 -9.60 -6.07
N ALA A 18 -21.58 -10.36 -6.96
CA ALA A 18 -20.36 -9.95 -7.63
C ALA A 18 -20.60 -8.76 -8.57
N ALA A 19 -21.70 -8.77 -9.33
CA ALA A 19 -22.09 -7.65 -10.18
C ALA A 19 -22.36 -6.38 -9.35
N GLU A 20 -23.19 -6.50 -8.30
CA GLU A 20 -23.52 -5.40 -7.38
C GLU A 20 -22.25 -4.83 -6.71
N LEU A 21 -21.30 -5.70 -6.35
CA LEU A 21 -20.01 -5.29 -5.79
C LEU A 21 -19.20 -4.41 -6.76
N GLU A 22 -19.17 -4.76 -8.05
CA GLU A 22 -18.47 -3.98 -9.08
C GLU A 22 -19.15 -2.64 -9.33
N ASP A 23 -20.48 -2.61 -9.33
CA ASP A 23 -21.25 -1.37 -9.48
C ASP A 23 -20.97 -0.41 -8.32
N LEU A 24 -21.01 -0.91 -7.08
CA LEU A 24 -20.68 -0.11 -5.89
C LEU A 24 -19.23 0.40 -5.89
N LYS A 25 -18.28 -0.38 -6.41
CA LYS A 25 -16.88 0.07 -6.57
C LYS A 25 -16.76 1.17 -7.62
N THR A 26 -17.46 1.04 -8.74
CA THR A 26 -17.50 2.03 -9.81
C THR A 26 -18.07 3.34 -9.29
N GLU A 27 -19.17 3.28 -8.53
CA GLU A 27 -19.76 4.46 -7.92
C GLU A 27 -18.81 5.11 -6.90
N LEU A 28 -18.11 4.30 -6.09
CA LEU A 28 -17.11 4.80 -5.15
C LEU A 28 -15.94 5.48 -5.85
N LEU A 29 -15.52 4.98 -7.02
CA LEU A 29 -14.47 5.58 -7.83
C LEU A 29 -14.91 6.96 -8.33
N ASN A 30 -16.11 7.06 -8.89
CA ASN A 30 -16.67 8.32 -9.36
C ASN A 30 -16.80 9.34 -8.23
N ALA A 31 -17.33 8.93 -7.07
CA ALA A 31 -17.44 9.81 -5.90
C ALA A 31 -16.07 10.33 -5.42
N ARG A 32 -15.02 9.49 -5.48
CA ARG A 32 -13.64 9.91 -5.18
C ARG A 32 -13.08 10.85 -6.24
N ALA A 33 -13.37 10.61 -7.51
CA ALA A 33 -12.92 11.49 -8.60
C ALA A 33 -13.50 12.90 -8.45
N THR A 34 -14.80 13.02 -8.14
CA THR A 34 -15.45 14.31 -7.86
C THR A 34 -14.80 15.01 -6.66
N LEU A 35 -14.53 14.27 -5.58
CA LEU A 35 -13.87 14.82 -4.39
C LEU A 35 -12.45 15.30 -4.70
N ALA A 36 -11.69 14.53 -5.49
CA ALA A 36 -10.32 14.86 -5.89
C ALA A 36 -10.28 16.07 -6.84
N ALA A 37 -11.30 16.23 -7.69
CA ALA A 37 -11.48 17.41 -8.54
C ALA A 37 -11.86 18.68 -7.76
N GLY A 38 -11.98 18.61 -6.42
CA GLY A 38 -12.36 19.73 -5.56
C GLY A 38 -13.85 20.05 -5.60
N GLY A 39 -14.67 19.16 -6.18
CA GLY A 39 -16.12 19.29 -6.15
C GLY A 39 -16.66 19.08 -4.74
N ALA A 40 -17.57 19.95 -4.30
CA ALA A 40 -18.33 19.69 -3.08
C ALA A 40 -19.22 18.45 -3.32
N PRO A 41 -19.06 17.36 -2.56
CA PRO A 41 -19.92 16.20 -2.73
C PRO A 41 -21.35 16.56 -2.32
N ASP A 42 -22.33 16.24 -3.17
CA ASP A 42 -23.77 16.46 -2.88
C ASP A 42 -24.20 15.79 -1.58
N ASN A 43 -23.55 14.69 -1.24
CA ASN A 43 -23.75 13.96 0.00
C ASN A 43 -22.39 13.61 0.63
N PRO A 44 -21.93 14.32 1.68
CA PRO A 44 -20.66 14.03 2.33
C PRO A 44 -20.60 12.62 2.94
N GLY A 45 -21.77 12.02 3.24
CA GLY A 45 -21.90 10.65 3.73
C GLY A 45 -21.77 9.56 2.65
N ARG A 46 -21.91 9.88 1.35
CA ARG A 46 -22.06 8.88 0.28
C ARG A 46 -20.87 7.93 0.20
N ILE A 47 -19.65 8.45 0.25
CA ILE A 47 -18.41 7.65 0.22
C ILE A 47 -18.37 6.65 1.39
N LYS A 48 -18.75 7.10 2.59
CA LYS A 48 -18.78 6.25 3.79
C LYS A 48 -19.83 5.15 3.65
N GLU A 49 -20.96 5.45 3.03
CA GLU A 49 -22.05 4.52 2.80
C GLU A 49 -21.68 3.46 1.76
N LEU A 50 -21.11 3.86 0.62
CA LEU A 50 -20.61 2.94 -0.41
C LEU A 50 -19.57 1.97 0.15
N LYS A 51 -18.61 2.48 0.96
CA LYS A 51 -17.63 1.63 1.65
C LYS A 51 -18.28 0.60 2.56
N LYS A 52 -19.34 0.96 3.27
CA LYS A 52 -20.07 0.04 4.16
C LYS A 52 -20.83 -1.02 3.37
N ALA A 53 -21.49 -0.64 2.27
CA ALA A 53 -22.20 -1.60 1.41
C ALA A 53 -21.23 -2.64 0.83
N ILE A 54 -20.09 -2.19 0.28
CA ILE A 54 -19.02 -3.07 -0.22
C ILE A 54 -18.53 -4.03 0.87
N ALA A 55 -18.30 -3.54 2.09
CA ALA A 55 -17.85 -4.37 3.20
C ALA A 55 -18.87 -5.46 3.57
N ARG A 56 -20.17 -5.15 3.54
CA ARG A 56 -21.24 -6.10 3.82
C ARG A 56 -21.28 -7.22 2.78
N ILE A 57 -21.22 -6.89 1.48
CA ILE A 57 -21.21 -7.89 0.41
C ILE A 57 -20.01 -8.82 0.55
N LYS A 58 -18.81 -8.26 0.73
CA LYS A 58 -17.59 -9.06 0.93
C LYS A 58 -17.66 -9.97 2.16
N THR A 59 -18.29 -9.50 3.23
CA THR A 59 -18.47 -10.31 4.45
C THR A 59 -19.33 -11.53 4.14
N ILE A 60 -20.46 -11.34 3.44
CA ILE A 60 -21.39 -12.43 3.12
C ILE A 60 -20.79 -13.39 2.09
N GLN A 61 -20.05 -12.88 1.09
CA GLN A 61 -19.26 -13.72 0.19
C GLN A 61 -18.25 -14.61 0.93
N GLY A 62 -17.62 -14.08 1.98
CA GLY A 62 -16.73 -14.85 2.85
C GLY A 62 -17.47 -15.87 3.74
N GLU A 63 -18.64 -15.51 4.28
CA GLU A 63 -19.49 -16.41 5.08
C GLU A 63 -19.99 -17.61 4.27
N GLU A 64 -20.36 -17.40 3.00
CA GLU A 64 -20.93 -18.43 2.14
C GLU A 64 -19.89 -19.25 1.35
N GLY A 65 -18.59 -18.93 1.52
CA GLY A 65 -17.52 -19.63 0.82
C GLY A 65 -17.45 -19.31 -0.68
N ASP A 66 -18.08 -18.21 -1.09
CA ASP A 66 -18.17 -17.72 -2.46
C ASP A 66 -16.92 -16.94 -2.90
N VAL A 67 -15.86 -17.03 -2.09
CA VAL A 67 -14.54 -16.52 -2.43
C VAL A 67 -14.01 -17.37 -3.58
N PRO A 68 -13.83 -16.80 -4.80
CA PRO A 68 -13.01 -17.47 -5.78
C PRO A 68 -11.63 -17.60 -5.15
N THR A 69 -11.25 -18.82 -4.77
CA THR A 69 -9.89 -19.18 -4.38
C THR A 69 -9.01 -19.09 -5.63
N GLY A 70 -8.85 -17.88 -6.13
CA GLY A 70 -7.97 -17.51 -7.23
C GLY A 70 -6.60 -17.20 -6.67
N THR A 71 -5.84 -18.27 -6.44
CA THR A 71 -4.39 -18.30 -6.46
C THR A 71 -3.78 -17.18 -7.31
N SER A 72 -3.08 -16.26 -6.67
CA SER A 72 -1.85 -15.63 -7.18
C SER A 72 -1.28 -14.72 -6.09
N ASP A 73 -0.76 -15.37 -5.05
CA ASP A 73 0.47 -14.90 -4.41
C ASP A 73 1.55 -14.80 -5.49
N SER A 74 1.59 -13.65 -6.15
CA SER A 74 2.67 -13.29 -7.06
C SER A 74 3.07 -11.86 -6.76
N SER A 75 3.61 -11.63 -5.56
CA SER A 75 4.66 -10.64 -5.30
C SER A 75 4.99 -10.58 -3.80
N SER A 76 6.30 -10.55 -3.49
CA SER A 76 6.90 -10.10 -2.23
C SER A 76 7.32 -11.15 -1.17
N SER A 77 8.17 -12.10 -1.57
CA SER A 77 9.29 -12.59 -0.72
C SER A 77 10.29 -13.27 -1.64
N ALA A 78 11.55 -12.88 -1.80
CA ALA A 78 12.45 -12.08 -1.00
C ALA A 78 13.55 -11.55 -1.93
N ASP A 79 13.91 -10.27 -1.82
CA ASP A 79 15.28 -9.82 -2.05
C ASP A 79 15.43 -8.40 -1.49
N HIS A 80 15.79 -8.32 -0.21
CA HIS A 80 16.40 -7.13 0.38
C HIS A 80 17.68 -7.62 1.06
N GLY A 81 18.65 -8.00 0.24
CA GLY A 81 20.02 -8.24 0.65
C GLY A 81 20.79 -6.93 0.67
N SER A 82 20.69 -6.17 1.77
CA SER A 82 21.62 -5.10 2.11
C SER A 82 22.99 -5.68 2.44
N ALA A 83 24.07 -5.07 1.93
CA ALA A 83 25.38 -4.87 2.57
C ALA A 83 26.38 -4.49 1.46
N ASP A 84 26.67 -3.20 1.30
CA ASP A 84 27.82 -2.55 1.94
C ASP A 84 29.15 -3.20 1.54
N SER A 85 29.74 -2.65 0.47
CA SER A 85 31.13 -2.86 0.12
C SER A 85 31.77 -1.50 -0.13
N GLN A 86 31.94 -0.73 0.93
CA GLN A 86 32.90 0.38 0.95
C GLN A 86 34.28 -0.21 0.72
N ALA A 87 34.90 0.19 -0.38
CA ALA A 87 36.27 -0.14 -0.72
C ALA A 87 37.19 0.41 0.38
N ALA A 88 37.81 -0.50 1.13
CA ALA A 88 38.87 -0.17 2.06
C ALA A 88 40.12 0.23 1.26
N GLU A 89 40.54 1.49 1.37
CA GLU A 89 41.84 1.92 0.85
C GLU A 89 42.97 1.24 1.63
N PRO A 90 44.04 0.76 0.96
CA PRO A 90 45.16 0.14 1.63
C PRO A 90 45.96 1.20 2.40
N ARG A 91 46.12 1.00 3.71
CA ARG A 91 47.03 1.80 4.54
C ARG A 91 48.46 1.44 4.20
N ASP A 92 49.14 2.33 3.49
CA ASP A 92 50.58 2.35 3.33
C ASP A 92 51.24 2.54 4.71
N ASN A 93 51.95 1.51 5.17
CA ASN A 93 52.82 1.53 6.33
C ASN A 93 54.27 1.34 5.86
N GLY A 94 54.76 2.32 5.11
CA GLY A 94 56.16 2.45 4.73
C GLY A 94 56.89 3.39 5.68
N GLY A 95 57.38 2.86 6.80
CA GLY A 95 58.23 3.59 7.73
C GLY A 95 59.59 3.94 7.11
N SER A 96 60.06 5.16 7.40
CA SER A 96 61.47 5.57 7.50
C SER A 96 61.45 6.86 8.33
N ARG A 97 61.87 6.84 9.60
CA ARG A 97 63.25 7.15 10.04
C ARG A 97 63.80 8.32 9.20
N GLU A 98 64.17 9.44 9.78
CA GLU A 98 65.32 9.57 10.67
C GLU A 98 65.57 11.07 10.85
N THR A 99 66.08 11.45 12.03
CA THR A 99 66.80 12.70 12.36
C THR A 99 66.02 14.01 12.25
N GLY A 100 65.96 14.79 13.32
CA GLY A 100 67.12 15.56 13.80
C GLY A 100 67.27 16.74 12.84
N ASP A 101 67.20 17.99 13.24
CA ASP A 101 67.91 18.64 14.33
C ASP A 101 67.49 20.12 14.22
N LEU A 102 67.47 20.85 15.34
CA LEU A 102 67.78 22.29 15.51
C LEU A 102 67.14 23.33 14.56
N GLN A 103 66.70 24.51 14.96
CA GLN A 103 66.47 25.27 16.19
C GLN A 103 65.68 26.53 15.70
N PRO A 104 65.09 27.34 16.61
CA PRO A 104 64.37 28.55 16.24
C PRO A 104 65.34 29.68 15.92
N GLU A 105 64.92 30.74 15.24
CA GLU A 105 65.35 32.12 15.52
C GLU A 105 64.32 33.08 14.88
N ASP A 106 64.10 34.19 15.57
CA ASP A 106 63.17 35.30 15.34
C ASP A 106 63.48 36.17 14.11
N GLU A 107 62.45 36.86 13.59
CA GLU A 107 62.32 38.35 13.46
C GLU A 107 61.09 38.74 12.61
#